data_AF-A0AAX1RV20-F1
#
_entry.id   AF-A0AAX1RV20-F1
#
_cell.length_a   1.000
_cell.length_b   1.000
_cell.length_c   1.000
_cell.angle_alpha   90.00
_cell.angle_beta   90.00
_cell.angle_gamma   90.00
#
_symmetry.space_group_name_H-M   'P 1'
#
loop_
_entity.id
_entity.type
_entity.pdbx_description
1 polymer ?
#
loop_
_entity_poly.entity_id
_entity_poly.type
_entity_poly.pdbx_seq_one_letter_code
_entity_poly.pdbx_strand_id
1 'polypeptide(L)'
;MKIKVKKEMNLPKLAHDAWENGVKNVVFLAIDVIRRILFDKKGDSKVMQELEEFLSKKKKLERVYEQRDTLIDDIAKLRKERDDLKRRLDEIERYNNTAYYILLERDELRGAVEMLKRENRALRIRLMSE
;
A
#
# COMPACT_ATOMS: atom_id res chain seq x y z
N MET A 1 22.31 10.00 49.90
CA MET A 1 21.72 11.23 49.33
C MET A 1 20.37 10.87 48.71
N LYS A 2 19.31 11.67 48.94
CA LYS A 2 17.97 11.42 48.38
C LYS A 2 17.69 12.49 47.33
N ILE A 3 17.50 12.09 46.06
CA ILE A 3 17.16 13.00 44.96
C ILE A 3 15.65 12.98 44.79
N LYS A 4 15.01 14.15 44.65
CA LYS A 4 13.58 14.26 44.36
C LYS A 4 13.35 14.00 42.87
N VAL A 5 12.88 12.80 42.54
CA VAL A 5 12.60 12.42 41.15
C VAL A 5 11.21 12.89 40.74
N LYS A 6 11.07 13.62 39.63
CA LYS A 6 9.75 13.91 39.02
C LYS A 6 9.20 12.62 38.40
N LYS A 7 7.89 12.39 38.53
CA LYS A 7 7.19 11.12 38.20
C LYS A 7 7.36 10.61 36.75
N GLU A 8 7.96 11.38 35.84
CA GLU A 8 8.02 11.10 34.40
C GLU A 8 9.42 11.24 33.78
N MET A 9 10.49 11.23 34.59
CA MET A 9 11.85 11.32 34.05
C MET A 9 12.32 9.98 33.52
N ASN A 10 12.73 9.95 32.24
CA ASN A 10 13.43 8.81 31.67
C ASN A 10 14.84 8.69 32.28
N LEU A 11 15.45 7.50 32.18
CA LEU A 11 16.78 7.20 32.76
C LEU A 11 17.85 8.23 32.35
N PRO A 12 17.89 8.74 31.10
CA PRO A 12 18.77 9.84 30.70
C PRO A 12 18.65 11.10 31.56
N LYS A 13 17.43 11.62 31.66
CA LYS A 13 17.14 12.84 32.42
C LYS A 13 17.44 12.67 33.90
N LEU A 14 17.09 11.50 34.47
CA LEU A 14 17.34 11.19 35.87
C LEU A 14 18.84 11.19 36.20
N ALA A 15 19.66 10.59 35.34
CA ALA A 15 21.08 10.51 35.59
C ALA A 15 21.79 11.85 35.42
N HIS A 16 21.33 12.69 34.48
CA HIS A 16 21.86 14.05 34.32
C HIS A 16 21.50 14.94 35.51
N ASP A 17 20.23 14.92 35.97
CA ASP A 17 19.80 15.64 37.17
C ASP A 17 20.57 15.18 38.42
N ALA A 18 20.83 13.88 38.56
CA ALA A 18 21.68 13.36 39.62
C ALA A 18 23.10 13.96 39.55
N TRP A 19 23.71 14.02 38.35
CA TRP A 19 25.03 14.62 38.16
C TRP A 19 25.06 16.11 38.51
N GLU A 20 24.07 16.90 38.08
CA GLU A 20 23.95 18.32 38.44
C GLU A 20 23.87 18.53 39.95
N ASN A 21 23.21 17.61 40.65
CA ASN A 21 23.14 17.59 42.11
C ASN A 21 24.39 16.98 42.78
N GLY A 22 25.50 16.82 42.06
CA GLY A 22 26.80 16.41 42.60
C GLY A 22 27.00 14.89 42.71
N VAL A 23 26.09 14.08 42.18
CA VAL A 23 26.17 12.62 42.22
C VAL A 23 26.97 12.11 41.01
N LYS A 24 28.27 11.85 41.23
CA LYS A 24 29.23 11.50 40.17
C LYS A 24 29.52 9.99 40.10
N ASN A 25 29.73 9.46 38.89
CA ASN A 25 30.17 8.09 38.62
C ASN A 25 29.29 6.99 39.24
N VAL A 26 27.97 7.14 39.13
CA VAL A 26 27.02 6.30 39.86
C VAL A 26 26.48 5.16 39.00
N VAL A 27 26.30 4.01 39.64
CA VAL A 27 25.60 2.85 39.08
C VAL A 27 24.11 3.09 39.31
N PHE A 28 23.36 3.24 38.22
CA PHE A 28 21.91 3.31 38.28
C PHE A 28 21.36 1.89 38.22
N LEU A 29 20.60 1.54 39.26
CA LEU A 29 19.84 0.29 39.36
C LEU A 29 18.40 0.60 38.94
N ALA A 30 18.02 0.16 37.74
CA ALA A 30 16.62 0.02 37.38
C ALA A 30 16.20 -1.43 37.63
N ILE A 31 14.92 -1.67 37.92
CA ILE A 31 14.36 -2.95 38.40
C ILE A 31 14.80 -4.17 37.57
N ASP A 32 15.15 -3.99 36.29
CA ASP A 32 15.59 -5.08 35.40
C ASP A 32 16.96 -4.88 34.75
N VAL A 33 17.71 -3.80 35.03
CA VAL A 33 19.04 -3.57 34.44
C VAL A 33 19.95 -2.77 35.38
N ILE A 34 21.16 -3.28 35.61
CA ILE A 34 22.26 -2.51 36.23
C ILE A 34 23.00 -1.76 35.13
N ARG A 35 22.94 -0.42 35.12
CA ARG A 35 23.74 0.40 34.19
C ARG A 35 24.68 1.31 34.97
N ARG A 36 25.96 1.23 34.64
CA ARG A 36 26.97 2.19 35.11
C ARG A 36 27.03 3.35 34.12
N ILE A 37 26.83 4.57 34.61
CA ILE A 37 26.91 5.77 33.78
C ILE A 37 28.06 6.62 34.31
N LEU A 38 29.05 6.81 33.44
CA LEU A 38 30.19 7.68 33.70
C LEU A 38 29.96 8.99 32.97
N PHE A 39 30.09 10.08 33.71
CA PHE A 39 30.01 11.45 33.21
C PHE A 39 31.41 12.04 33.21
N ASP A 40 31.74 12.78 32.16
CA ASP A 40 32.99 13.53 32.09
C ASP A 40 32.92 14.81 32.96
N LYS A 41 33.95 15.65 32.86
CA LYS A 41 34.02 16.92 33.62
C LYS A 41 32.94 17.92 33.21
N LYS A 42 32.34 17.77 32.03
CA LYS A 42 31.28 18.63 31.48
C LYS A 42 29.88 18.07 31.76
N GLY A 43 29.78 16.85 32.30
CA GLY A 43 28.51 16.18 32.54
C GLY A 43 28.01 15.39 31.33
N ASP A 44 28.89 15.13 30.35
CA ASP A 44 28.58 14.34 29.17
C ASP A 44 28.86 12.86 29.43
N SER A 45 27.99 11.99 28.92
CA SER A 45 28.17 10.55 28.99
C SER A 45 28.04 9.92 27.61
N LYS A 46 29.08 9.20 27.19
CA LYS A 46 29.09 8.47 25.91
C LYS A 46 27.93 7.46 25.80
N VAL A 47 27.63 6.77 26.90
CA VAL A 47 26.53 5.79 26.96
C VAL A 47 25.15 6.47 26.77
N MET A 48 25.01 7.72 27.20
CA MET A 48 23.78 8.49 26.99
C MET A 48 23.62 8.96 25.56
N GLN A 49 24.69 9.47 24.96
CA GLN A 49 24.70 9.87 23.55
C GLN A 49 24.35 8.68 22.64
N GLU A 50 24.96 7.52 22.90
CA GLU A 50 24.65 6.27 22.18
C GLU A 50 23.19 5.83 22.36
N LEU A 51 22.63 5.99 23.57
CA LEU A 51 21.23 5.64 23.83
C LEU A 51 20.25 6.59 23.13
N GLU A 52 20.52 7.89 23.13
CA GLU A 52 19.69 8.88 22.41
C GLU A 52 19.72 8.65 20.90
N GLU A 53 20.91 8.37 20.34
CA GLU A 53 21.03 7.97 18.94
C GLU A 53 20.25 6.69 18.64
N PHE A 54 20.35 5.67 19.50
CA PHE A 54 19.64 4.42 19.32
C PHE A 54 18.12 4.63 19.34
N LEU A 55 17.60 5.41 20.30
CA LEU A 55 16.18 5.73 20.39
C LEU A 55 15.70 6.53 19.17
N SER A 56 16.52 7.46 18.67
CA SER A 56 16.24 8.20 17.44
C SER A 56 16.17 7.29 16.21
N LYS A 57 17.14 6.37 16.08
CA LYS A 57 17.16 5.34 15.01
C LYS A 57 15.95 4.41 15.11
N LYS A 58 15.61 3.95 16.32
CA LYS A 58 14.42 3.11 16.57
C LYS A 58 13.13 3.80 16.12
N LYS A 59 12.93 5.07 16.50
CA LYS A 59 11.73 5.84 16.09
C LYS A 59 11.64 6.04 14.58
N LYS A 60 12.77 6.23 13.89
CA LYS A 60 12.79 6.26 12.41
C LYS A 60 12.39 4.91 11.82
N LEU A 61 12.88 3.83 12.40
CA LEU A 61 12.55 2.47 11.95
C LEU A 61 11.06 2.14 12.16
N GLU A 62 10.47 2.53 13.28
CA GLU A 62 9.02 2.39 13.54
C GLU A 62 8.18 3.05 12.44
N ARG A 63 8.53 4.29 12.04
CA ARG A 63 7.85 4.97 10.92
C ARG A 63 8.00 4.25 9.58
N VAL A 64 9.15 3.63 9.33
CA VAL A 64 9.37 2.84 8.11
C VAL A 64 8.46 1.60 8.10
N TYR A 65 8.26 0.95 9.25
CA TYR A 65 7.32 -0.16 9.35
C TYR A 65 5.87 0.29 9.13
N GLU A 66 5.44 1.41 9.71
CA GLU A 66 4.10 1.97 9.46
C GLU A 66 3.87 2.28 7.96
N GLN A 67 4.87 2.87 7.30
CA GLN A 67 4.82 3.12 5.86
C GLN A 67 4.76 1.83 5.04
N ARG A 68 5.57 0.82 5.41
CA ARG A 68 5.55 -0.50 4.77
C ARG A 68 4.16 -1.13 4.85
N ASP A 69 3.54 -1.10 6.03
CA ASP A 69 2.24 -1.73 6.23
C ASP A 69 1.15 -1.02 5.41
N THR A 70 1.21 0.31 5.34
CA THR A 70 0.34 1.11 4.46
C THR A 70 0.52 0.72 2.98
N LEU A 71 1.77 0.57 2.52
CA LEU A 71 2.07 0.16 1.15
C LEU A 71 1.57 -1.26 0.83
N ILE A 72 1.64 -2.17 1.81
CA ILE A 72 1.10 -3.53 1.65
C ILE A 72 -0.40 -3.49 1.40
N ASP A 73 -1.13 -2.67 2.17
CA ASP A 73 -2.58 -2.50 2.01
C ASP A 73 -2.94 -1.89 0.66
N ASP A 74 -2.20 -0.87 0.21
CA ASP A 74 -2.44 -0.24 -1.08
C ASP A 74 -2.15 -1.19 -2.25
N ILE A 75 -1.10 -2.02 -2.15
CA ILE A 75 -0.84 -3.09 -3.12
C ILE A 75 -2.01 -4.08 -3.18
N ALA A 76 -2.60 -4.44 -2.05
CA ALA A 76 -3.74 -5.35 -2.00
C ALA A 76 -4.97 -4.75 -2.71
N LYS A 77 -5.25 -3.46 -2.51
CA LYS A 77 -6.33 -2.74 -3.21
C LYS A 77 -6.10 -2.72 -4.72
N LEU A 78 -4.89 -2.32 -5.16
CA LEU A 78 -4.54 -2.26 -6.59
C LEU A 78 -4.63 -3.63 -7.27
N ARG A 79 -4.27 -4.72 -6.58
CA ARG A 79 -4.45 -6.07 -7.10
C ARG A 79 -5.92 -6.40 -7.35
N LYS A 80 -6.80 -6.04 -6.40
CA LYS A 80 -8.24 -6.26 -6.54
C LYS A 80 -8.81 -5.45 -7.71
N GLU A 81 -8.46 -4.17 -7.82
CA GLU A 81 -8.90 -3.32 -8.93
C GLU A 81 -8.44 -3.85 -10.29
N ARG A 82 -7.19 -4.32 -10.38
CA ARG A 82 -6.67 -4.97 -11.59
C ARG A 82 -7.47 -6.21 -11.95
N ASP A 83 -7.79 -7.06 -10.98
CA ASP A 83 -8.51 -8.31 -11.21
C ASP A 83 -9.98 -8.04 -11.60
N ASP A 84 -10.59 -6.99 -11.06
CA ASP A 84 -11.91 -6.49 -11.48
C ASP A 84 -11.89 -5.96 -12.91
N LEU A 85 -10.89 -5.16 -13.27
CA LEU A 85 -10.73 -4.64 -14.64
C LEU A 85 -10.50 -5.76 -15.66
N LYS A 86 -9.71 -6.78 -15.32
CA LYS A 86 -9.54 -7.96 -16.18
C LYS A 86 -10.87 -8.66 -16.46
N ARG A 87 -11.67 -8.88 -15.43
CA ARG A 87 -12.99 -9.51 -15.60
C ARG A 87 -13.91 -8.70 -16.52
N ARG A 88 -13.89 -7.37 -16.40
CA ARG A 88 -14.66 -6.47 -17.29
C ARG A 88 -14.15 -6.51 -18.72
N LEU A 89 -12.84 -6.61 -18.92
CA LEU A 89 -12.25 -6.78 -20.25
C LEU A 89 -12.71 -8.09 -20.90
N ASP A 90 -12.62 -9.21 -20.17
CA ASP A 90 -13.08 -10.53 -20.65
C ASP A 90 -14.58 -10.53 -21.00
N GLU A 91 -15.38 -9.70 -20.34
CA GLU A 91 -16.81 -9.53 -20.62
C GLU A 91 -17.02 -8.72 -21.92
N ILE A 92 -16.29 -7.62 -22.08
CA ILE A 92 -16.33 -6.80 -23.30
C ILE A 92 -15.90 -7.61 -24.53
N GLU A 93 -14.84 -8.40 -24.42
CA GLU A 93 -14.39 -9.28 -25.50
C GLU A 93 -15.46 -10.29 -25.92
N ARG A 94 -16.19 -10.85 -24.94
CA ARG A 94 -17.32 -11.73 -25.21
C ARG A 94 -18.45 -11.01 -25.93
N TYR A 95 -18.84 -9.82 -25.49
CA TYR A 95 -19.86 -9.04 -26.18
C TYR A 95 -19.45 -8.67 -27.60
N ASN A 96 -18.18 -8.31 -27.80
CA ASN A 96 -17.66 -7.95 -29.12
C ASN A 96 -17.67 -9.15 -30.08
N ASN A 97 -17.29 -10.33 -29.60
CA ASN A 97 -17.38 -11.57 -30.37
C ASN A 97 -18.84 -11.88 -30.75
N THR A 98 -19.78 -11.76 -29.81
CA THR A 98 -21.21 -11.95 -30.11
C THR A 98 -21.71 -10.94 -31.15
N ALA A 99 -21.33 -9.68 -31.02
CA ALA A 99 -21.70 -8.65 -31.99
C ALA A 99 -21.15 -8.95 -33.39
N TYR A 100 -19.92 -9.47 -33.49
CA TYR A 100 -19.33 -9.88 -34.75
C TYR A 100 -20.16 -10.96 -35.47
N TYR A 101 -20.58 -12.01 -34.76
CA TYR A 101 -21.41 -13.06 -35.37
C TYR A 101 -22.78 -12.55 -35.80
N ILE A 102 -23.41 -11.69 -35.00
CA ILE A 102 -24.70 -11.07 -35.36
C ILE A 102 -24.56 -10.25 -36.65
N LEU A 103 -23.46 -9.49 -36.79
CA LEU A 103 -23.21 -8.71 -38.00
C LEU A 103 -22.97 -9.59 -39.23
N LEU A 104 -22.28 -10.73 -39.05
CA LEU A 104 -22.06 -11.71 -40.11
C LEU A 104 -23.40 -12.27 -40.61
N GLU A 105 -24.26 -12.75 -39.71
CA GLU A 105 -25.58 -13.27 -40.04
C GLU A 105 -26.47 -12.21 -40.73
N ARG A 106 -26.39 -10.95 -40.27
CA ARG A 106 -27.13 -9.84 -40.88
C ARG A 106 -26.74 -9.65 -42.35
N ASP A 107 -25.44 -9.72 -42.65
CA ASP A 107 -24.94 -9.51 -44.01
C ASP A 107 -25.29 -10.69 -44.93
N GLU A 108 -25.27 -11.92 -44.42
CA GLU A 108 -25.77 -13.11 -45.14
C GLU A 108 -27.27 -12.98 -45.48
N LEU A 109 -28.10 -12.63 -44.49
CA LEU A 109 -29.54 -12.42 -44.69
C LEU A 109 -29.81 -11.29 -45.69
N ARG A 110 -29.02 -10.21 -45.65
CA ARG A 110 -29.12 -9.11 -46.61
C ARG A 110 -28.85 -9.60 -48.04
N GLY A 111 -27.84 -10.44 -48.22
CA GLY A 111 -27.54 -11.08 -49.51
C GLY A 111 -28.70 -11.93 -50.03
N ALA A 112 -29.25 -12.80 -49.17
CA ALA A 112 -30.39 -13.64 -49.50
C ALA A 112 -31.63 -12.83 -49.90
N VAL A 113 -31.94 -11.76 -49.17
CA VAL A 113 -33.06 -10.86 -49.48
C VAL A 113 -32.89 -10.21 -50.85
N GLU A 114 -31.68 -9.76 -51.20
CA GLU A 114 -31.44 -9.16 -52.52
C GLU A 114 -31.55 -10.18 -53.66
N MET A 115 -31.16 -11.44 -53.45
CA MET A 115 -31.40 -12.52 -54.42
C MET A 115 -32.89 -12.76 -54.63
N LEU A 116 -33.66 -12.93 -53.56
CA LEU A 116 -35.11 -13.14 -53.63
C LEU A 116 -35.84 -11.96 -54.29
N LYS A 117 -35.37 -10.73 -54.08
CA LYS A 117 -35.91 -9.54 -54.77
C LYS A 117 -35.62 -9.57 -56.27
N ARG A 118 -34.47 -10.09 -56.71
CA ARG A 118 -34.13 -10.22 -58.14
C ARG A 118 -34.96 -11.33 -58.80
N GLU A 119 -35.05 -12.49 -58.16
CA GLU A 119 -35.85 -13.61 -58.64
C GLU A 119 -37.33 -13.25 -58.76
N ASN A 120 -37.92 -12.62 -57.74
CA ASN A 120 -39.30 -12.14 -57.79
C ASN A 120 -39.54 -11.15 -58.94
N ARG A 121 -38.59 -10.24 -59.20
CA ARG A 121 -38.67 -9.31 -60.34
C ARG A 121 -38.67 -10.07 -61.66
N ALA A 122 -37.77 -11.05 -61.82
CA ALA A 122 -37.70 -11.87 -63.02
C ALA A 122 -38.98 -12.69 -63.26
N LEU A 123 -39.54 -13.29 -62.20
CA LEU A 123 -40.80 -14.04 -62.26
C LEU A 123 -41.97 -13.14 -62.65
N ARG A 124 -42.07 -11.93 -62.07
CA ARG A 124 -43.12 -10.96 -62.44
C ARG A 124 -43.05 -10.56 -63.92
N ILE A 125 -41.84 -10.36 -64.45
CA ILE A 125 -41.66 -10.05 -65.87
C ILE A 125 -42.15 -11.21 -66.73
N ARG A 126 -41.78 -12.46 -66.42
CA ARG A 126 -42.24 -13.64 -67.16
C ARG A 126 -43.75 -13.78 -67.16
N LEU A 127 -44.39 -13.62 -66.00
CA LEU A 127 -45.85 -13.66 -65.84
C LEU A 127 -46.60 -12.59 -66.65
N MET A 128 -45.97 -11.45 -66.94
CA MET A 128 -46.57 -10.39 -67.76
C MET A 128 -46.30 -10.55 -69.26
N SER A 129 -45.38 -11.45 -69.63
CA SER A 129 -45.03 -11.75 -71.03
C SER A 129 -45.72 -12.99 -71.59
N GLU A 130 -46.44 -13.74 -70.74
CA GLU A 130 -47.38 -14.81 -71.12
C GLU A 130 -48.79 -14.24 -71.28
#